data_AF-A0A527V025-F1
#
_entry.id   AF-A0A527V025-F1
#
_cell.length_a   1.000
_cell.length_b   1.000
_cell.length_c   1.000
_cell.angle_alpha   90.00
_cell.angle_beta   90.00
_cell.angle_gamma   90.00
#
_symmetry.space_group_name_H-M   'P 1'
#
loop_
_entity.id
_entity.type
_entity.pdbx_description
1 polymer ?
#
loop_
_entity_poly.entity_id
_entity_poly.type
_entity_poly.pdbx_seq_one_letter_code
_entity_poly.pdbx_strand_id
1 'polypeptide(L)'
;MARKTVNPIKPNKTHPPKWIEPQLTRLVDEAPNGPDWLHEIKYDGYRMHARIDGSDIRLLTRTGLDWSHRYQATIAALRALPVKEA
;
A
#
# COMPACT_ATOMS: atom_id res chain seq x y z
N MET A 1 -27.68 -16.71 40.86
CA MET A 1 -27.25 -15.59 40.01
C MET A 1 -26.68 -16.15 38.71
N ALA A 2 -27.37 -15.97 37.58
CA ALA A 2 -26.92 -16.50 36.29
C ALA A 2 -25.79 -15.63 35.72
N ARG A 3 -24.65 -16.25 35.36
CA ARG A 3 -23.56 -15.57 34.64
C ARG A 3 -24.09 -15.16 33.27
N LYS A 4 -24.23 -13.85 33.02
CA LYS A 4 -24.44 -13.32 31.66
C LYS A 4 -23.23 -13.73 30.82
N THR A 5 -23.46 -14.60 29.84
CA THR A 5 -22.49 -14.88 28.78
C THR A 5 -22.28 -13.60 27.97
N VAL A 6 -21.07 -13.03 28.07
CA VAL A 6 -20.64 -11.94 27.19
C VAL A 6 -20.44 -12.53 25.81
N ASN A 7 -21.24 -12.10 24.83
CA ASN A 7 -21.00 -12.46 23.43
C ASN A 7 -19.63 -11.91 23.02
N PRO A 8 -18.77 -12.70 22.34
CA PRO A 8 -17.49 -12.20 21.89
C PRO A 8 -17.70 -11.04 20.90
N ILE A 9 -17.06 -9.91 21.18
CA ILE A 9 -17.00 -8.77 20.26
C ILE A 9 -16.29 -9.26 19.00
N LYS A 10 -17.01 -9.36 17.87
CA LYS A 10 -16.36 -9.61 16.58
C LYS A 10 -15.45 -8.42 16.28
N PRO A 11 -14.14 -8.62 16.03
CA PRO A 11 -13.27 -7.52 15.64
C PRO A 11 -13.82 -6.91 14.36
N ASN A 12 -14.04 -5.59 14.38
CA ASN A 12 -14.45 -4.88 13.18
C ASN A 12 -13.30 -4.96 12.18
N LYS A 13 -13.56 -5.40 10.95
CA LYS A 13 -12.50 -5.48 9.92
C LYS A 13 -11.94 -4.08 9.69
N THR A 14 -10.67 -3.89 9.97
CA THR A 14 -9.98 -2.61 9.76
C THR A 14 -9.52 -2.55 8.31
N HIS A 15 -10.22 -1.78 7.48
CA HIS A 15 -9.79 -1.51 6.11
C HIS A 15 -8.43 -0.80 6.09
N PRO A 16 -7.59 -1.04 5.05
CA PRO A 16 -6.35 -0.30 4.89
C PRO A 16 -6.64 1.19 4.66
N PRO A 17 -5.71 2.09 5.03
CA PRO A 17 -5.84 3.52 4.78
C PRO A 17 -6.21 3.82 3.34
N LYS A 18 -7.01 4.88 3.12
CA LYS A 18 -7.42 5.25 1.75
C LYS A 18 -6.24 5.66 0.89
N TRP A 19 -5.26 6.32 1.48
CA TRP A 19 -4.01 6.75 0.85
C TRP A 19 -2.99 7.08 1.94
N ILE A 20 -1.72 6.80 1.69
CA ILE A 20 -0.60 7.19 2.55
C ILE A 20 0.33 8.04 1.70
N GLU A 21 0.67 9.22 2.21
CA GLU A 21 1.60 10.13 1.55
C GLU A 21 2.97 9.45 1.36
N PRO A 22 3.48 9.35 0.12
CA PRO A 22 4.78 8.74 -0.11
C PRO A 22 5.90 9.56 0.52
N GLN A 23 6.84 8.88 1.17
CA GLN A 23 8.10 9.49 1.57
C GLN A 23 8.84 10.04 0.34
N LEU A 24 9.41 11.24 0.51
CA LEU A 24 10.24 11.89 -0.49
C LEU A 24 11.71 11.68 -0.15
N THR A 25 12.54 11.55 -1.18
CA THR A 25 13.98 11.47 -1.02
C THR A 25 14.53 12.83 -0.63
N ARG A 26 15.43 12.86 0.37
CA ARG A 26 16.25 14.04 0.64
C ARG A 26 17.33 14.15 -0.44
N LEU A 27 17.43 15.31 -1.08
CA LEU A 27 18.50 15.58 -2.03
C LEU A 27 19.83 15.72 -1.27
N VAL A 28 20.85 15.02 -1.75
CA VAL A 28 22.22 15.01 -1.23
C VAL A 28 23.19 14.97 -2.42
N ASP A 29 24.42 15.43 -2.22
CA ASP A 29 25.43 15.52 -3.27
C ASP A 29 25.98 14.14 -3.68
N GLU A 30 26.13 13.24 -2.70
CA GLU A 30 26.66 11.89 -2.90
C GLU A 30 25.78 10.84 -2.21
N ALA A 31 25.72 9.65 -2.79
CA ALA A 31 24.99 8.53 -2.19
C ALA A 31 25.66 8.12 -0.86
N PRO A 32 24.87 7.91 0.21
CA PRO A 32 25.42 7.47 1.48
C PRO A 32 25.97 6.05 1.38
N ASN A 33 26.97 5.76 2.21
CA ASN A 33 27.68 4.48 2.26
C ASN A 33 27.62 3.87 3.66
N GLY A 34 27.92 2.57 3.78
CA GLY A 34 28.02 1.86 5.04
C GLY A 34 26.98 0.75 5.21
N PRO A 35 27.07 -0.05 6.30
CA PRO A 35 26.25 -1.24 6.50
C PRO A 35 24.76 -0.94 6.75
N ASP A 36 24.43 0.29 7.14
CA ASP A 36 23.04 0.72 7.40
C ASP A 36 22.29 1.15 6.13
N TRP A 37 22.95 1.13 4.96
CA TRP A 37 22.39 1.62 3.71
C TRP A 37 22.16 0.50 2.70
N LEU A 38 20.97 0.50 2.10
CA LEU A 38 20.63 -0.29 0.93
C LEU A 38 20.52 0.63 -0.29
N HIS A 39 21.03 0.19 -1.43
CA HIS A 39 20.96 0.92 -2.70
C HIS A 39 20.03 0.20 -3.67
N GLU A 40 19.07 0.94 -4.22
CA GLU A 40 18.12 0.45 -5.21
C GLU A 40 18.29 1.20 -6.54
N ILE A 41 17.92 0.57 -7.65
CA ILE A 41 17.93 1.21 -8.97
C ILE A 41 16.87 2.32 -9.00
N LYS A 42 17.27 3.53 -9.41
CA LYS A 42 16.33 4.63 -9.64
C LYS A 42 15.58 4.41 -10.97
N TYR A 43 14.29 4.10 -10.87
CA TYR A 43 13.39 4.14 -12.01
C TYR A 43 12.87 5.56 -12.23
N ASP A 44 12.89 6.03 -13.48
CA ASP A 44 12.29 7.31 -13.85
C ASP A 44 10.88 7.08 -14.42
N GLY A 45 9.88 7.60 -13.72
CA GLY A 45 8.48 7.33 -14.00
C GLY A 45 7.56 7.86 -12.92
N TYR A 46 6.30 7.43 -12.95
CA TYR A 46 5.30 7.85 -11.96
C TYR A 46 5.38 6.97 -10.71
N ARG A 47 5.48 7.60 -9.54
CA ARG A 47 5.32 6.90 -8.25
C ARG A 47 3.86 6.47 -8.10
N MET A 48 3.65 5.17 -7.85
CA MET A 48 2.33 4.57 -7.66
C MET A 48 2.25 3.87 -6.30
N HIS A 49 1.09 3.92 -5.67
CA HIS A 49 0.73 3.21 -4.45
C HIS A 49 -0.36 2.19 -4.79
N ALA A 50 -0.06 0.89 -4.65
CA ALA A 50 -1.04 -0.18 -4.80
C ALA A 50 -1.79 -0.37 -3.48
N ARG A 51 -3.08 -0.01 -3.45
CA ARG A 51 -3.97 -0.28 -2.33
C ARG A 51 -4.80 -1.52 -2.66
N ILE A 52 -4.77 -2.52 -1.80
CA ILE A 52 -5.54 -3.76 -1.95
C ILE A 52 -6.50 -3.82 -0.78
N ASP A 53 -7.81 -3.83 -1.06
CA ASP A 53 -8.87 -3.98 -0.06
C ASP A 53 -9.87 -5.01 -0.59
N GLY A 54 -9.54 -6.28 -0.41
CA GLY A 54 -10.20 -7.39 -1.08
C GLY A 54 -10.16 -7.24 -2.60
N SER A 55 -11.33 -7.10 -3.22
CA SER A 55 -11.47 -6.92 -4.66
C SER A 55 -11.33 -5.47 -5.14
N ASP A 56 -11.38 -4.49 -4.22
CA ASP A 56 -11.14 -3.08 -4.53
C ASP A 56 -9.63 -2.82 -4.54
N ILE A 57 -9.04 -2.94 -5.74
CA ILE A 57 -7.62 -2.70 -5.97
C ILE A 57 -7.47 -1.38 -6.72
N ARG A 58 -6.66 -0.49 -6.17
CA ARG A 58 -6.40 0.83 -6.77
C ARG A 58 -4.91 1.09 -6.90
N LEU A 59 -4.55 1.80 -7.96
CA LEU A 59 -3.24 2.38 -8.15
C LEU A 59 -3.33 3.89 -8.01
N LEU A 60 -2.86 4.40 -6.87
CA LEU A 60 -2.92 5.82 -6.50
C LEU A 60 -1.61 6.52 -6.85
N THR A 61 -1.68 7.72 -7.42
CA THR A 61 -0.48 8.52 -7.72
C THR A 61 0.17 9.07 -6.44
N ARG A 62 1.32 9.73 -6.61
CA ARG A 62 1.99 10.53 -5.55
C ARG A 62 1.07 11.56 -4.87
N THR A 63 -0.01 11.99 -5.50
CA THR A 63 -0.98 12.95 -4.95
C THR A 63 -2.34 12.31 -4.62
N GLY A 64 -2.43 10.97 -4.64
CA GLY A 64 -3.64 10.24 -4.26
C GLY A 64 -4.71 10.10 -5.36
N LEU A 65 -4.41 10.46 -6.61
CA LEU A 65 -5.34 10.27 -7.73
C LEU A 65 -5.42 8.81 -8.14
N ASP A 66 -6.61 8.30 -8.41
CA ASP A 66 -6.81 6.93 -8.89
C ASP A 66 -6.52 6.83 -10.40
N TRP A 67 -5.46 6.11 -10.74
CA TRP A 67 -5.01 5.85 -12.10
C TRP A 67 -5.16 4.38 -12.51
N SER A 68 -5.97 3.60 -11.81
CA SER A 68 -6.19 2.17 -12.10
C SER A 68 -6.63 1.91 -13.54
N HIS A 69 -7.44 2.82 -14.10
CA HIS A 69 -7.88 2.75 -15.50
C HIS A 69 -6.74 2.79 -16.53
N ARG A 70 -5.59 3.39 -16.18
CA ARG A 70 -4.40 3.46 -17.05
C ARG A 70 -3.52 2.20 -16.98
N TYR A 71 -3.66 1.41 -15.93
CA TYR A 71 -2.77 0.29 -15.61
C TYR A 71 -3.55 -1.02 -15.41
N GLN A 72 -4.46 -1.33 -16.33
CA GLN A 72 -5.35 -2.50 -16.22
C GLN A 72 -4.58 -3.82 -16.08
N ALA A 73 -3.46 -3.98 -16.80
CA ALA A 73 -2.61 -5.17 -16.68
C ALA A 73 -1.99 -5.30 -15.27
N THR A 74 -1.54 -4.20 -14.68
CA THR A 74 -1.01 -4.19 -13.31
C THR A 74 -2.11 -4.51 -12.29
N ILE A 75 -3.33 -3.97 -12.47
CA ILE A 75 -4.48 -4.33 -11.62
C ILE A 75 -4.77 -5.83 -11.70
N ALA A 76 -4.73 -6.44 -12.89
CA ALA A 76 -4.92 -7.87 -13.05
C ALA A 76 -3.83 -8.68 -12.33
N ALA A 77 -2.56 -8.26 -12.45
CA ALA A 77 -1.46 -8.89 -11.74
C ALA A 77 -1.59 -8.78 -10.21
N LEU A 78 -1.96 -7.60 -9.69
CA LEU A 78 -2.21 -7.38 -8.27
C LEU A 78 -3.35 -8.25 -7.73
N ARG A 79 -4.43 -8.43 -8.51
CA ARG A 79 -5.54 -9.34 -8.15
C ARG A 79 -5.13 -10.79 -8.02
N ALA A 80 -4.07 -11.22 -8.71
CA ALA A 80 -3.58 -12.58 -8.66
C ALA A 80 -2.66 -12.85 -7.45
N LEU A 81 -2.23 -11.83 -6.72
CA LEU A 81 -1.40 -11.99 -5.54
C LEU A 81 -2.19 -12.64 -4.39
N PRO A 82 -1.57 -13.53 -3.58
CA PRO A 82 -2.21 -14.19 -2.45
C PRO A 82 -2.30 -13.25 -1.22
N VAL A 83 -2.86 -12.05 -1.40
CA VAL A 83 -3.01 -11.02 -0.39
C VAL A 83 -4.45 -10.50 -0.37
N LYS A 84 -5.00 -10.27 0.82
CA LYS A 84 -6.39 -9.81 0.98
C LYS A 84 -6.48 -8.30 1.18
N GLU A 85 -5.57 -7.74 1.96
CA GLU A 85 -5.55 -6.32 2.32
C GLU A 85 -4.07 -5.87 2.39
N ALA A 86 -3.73 -4.75 1.75
CA ALA A 86 -2.40 -4.15 1.72
C ALA A 86 -2.47 -2.63 1.42
#